data_AF-A0A178F5Y3-F1
#
_entry.id   AF-A0A178F5Y3-F1
#
_cell.length_a   1.000
_cell.length_b   1.000
_cell.length_c   1.000
_cell.angle_alpha   90.00
_cell.angle_beta   90.00
_cell.angle_gamma   90.00
#
_symmetry.space_group_name_H-M   'P 1'
#
loop_
_entity.id
_entity.type
_entity.pdbx_description
1 polymer ?
#
loop_
_entity_poly.entity_id
_entity_poly.type
_entity_poly.pdbx_seq_one_letter_code
_entity_poly.pdbx_strand_id
1 'polypeptide(L)'
;MDSEGQIIENEDLAEEIDAINAIYGPSTITLTSSSPRAELAVKHTIILTIPSHETVSFLLGFGSNYPTTPPRVLGPASSGARGEGKRYADILADSVERVWTEGSVCLYDLIVDAEERFNEIKSAQNEKEKNDNTLPIDEPSTSTLEEKDMHSLGLATPPPWVISDAITEKKSVFVARAATVESKEQAEKYLDHLLATEKKQSSNDQQQQPGRDTVVQDFDDDGETAAGGRLLHLMQLMDVWDVVVVVTRWYGGVKLGPDRFRIINAAARDALVKGGFEKAQSTEKGKKKGKK
;
A
#
# COMPACT_ATOMS: atom_id res chain seq x y z
N MET A 1 1.49 -19.22 31.72
CA MET A 1 0.18 -19.43 31.06
C MET A 1 0.45 -19.10 29.62
N ASP A 2 0.73 -20.16 28.90
CA ASP A 2 1.38 -20.16 27.60
C ASP A 2 0.46 -19.54 26.56
N SER A 3 0.96 -18.53 25.86
CA SER A 3 0.36 -17.99 24.66
C SER A 3 0.53 -19.03 23.56
N GLU A 4 -0.37 -20.03 23.50
CA GLU A 4 -0.45 -20.92 22.36
C GLU A 4 -0.65 -20.04 21.11
N GLY A 5 0.40 -19.93 20.30
CA GLY A 5 0.38 -19.19 19.05
C GLY A 5 -0.72 -19.78 18.17
N GLN A 6 -1.77 -19.00 17.94
CA GLN A 6 -2.92 -19.44 17.16
C GLN A 6 -2.50 -19.50 15.69
N ILE A 7 -2.41 -20.72 15.14
CA ILE A 7 -1.88 -20.95 13.80
C ILE A 7 -2.99 -20.74 12.77
N ILE A 8 -2.81 -19.77 11.88
CA ILE A 8 -3.64 -19.66 10.67
C ILE A 8 -3.15 -20.73 9.70
N GLU A 9 -3.98 -21.76 9.47
CA GLU A 9 -3.66 -22.85 8.53
C GLU A 9 -3.50 -22.39 7.07
N ASN A 10 -4.14 -21.28 6.70
CA ASN A 10 -4.07 -20.73 5.35
C ASN A 10 -2.85 -19.80 5.23
N GLU A 11 -1.84 -20.23 4.47
CA GLU A 11 -0.56 -19.53 4.32
C GLU A 11 -0.74 -18.14 3.69
N ASP A 12 -1.55 -18.02 2.62
CA ASP A 12 -1.82 -16.73 1.96
C ASP A 12 -2.45 -15.72 2.93
N LEU A 13 -3.42 -16.17 3.74
CA LEU A 13 -4.07 -15.33 4.75
C LEU A 13 -3.10 -14.96 5.87
N ALA A 14 -2.26 -15.89 6.32
CA ALA A 14 -1.27 -15.63 7.37
C ALA A 14 -0.25 -14.58 6.92
N GLU A 15 0.31 -14.75 5.71
CA GLU A 15 1.26 -13.82 5.11
C GLU A 15 0.63 -12.43 4.90
N GLU A 16 -0.63 -12.39 4.45
CA GLU A 16 -1.33 -11.12 4.25
C GLU A 16 -1.55 -10.38 5.58
N ILE A 17 -1.96 -11.08 6.63
CA ILE A 17 -2.18 -10.48 7.96
C ILE A 17 -0.87 -9.91 8.52
N ASP A 18 0.22 -10.66 8.40
CA ASP A 18 1.54 -10.19 8.83
C ASP A 18 1.98 -8.95 8.02
N ALA A 19 1.73 -8.94 6.72
CA ALA A 19 2.02 -7.78 5.87
C ALA A 19 1.20 -6.54 6.28
N ILE A 20 -0.12 -6.69 6.50
CA ILE A 20 -0.99 -5.59 6.93
C ILE A 20 -0.55 -5.05 8.29
N ASN A 21 -0.30 -5.93 9.26
CA ASN A 21 0.12 -5.53 10.59
C ASN A 21 1.52 -4.90 10.61
N ALA A 22 2.40 -5.25 9.66
CA ALA A 22 3.68 -4.57 9.46
C ALA A 22 3.53 -3.15 8.85
N ILE A 23 2.47 -2.92 8.06
CA ILE A 23 2.19 -1.61 7.44
C ILE A 23 1.51 -0.68 8.46
N TYR A 24 0.40 -1.11 9.04
CA TYR A 24 -0.50 -0.26 9.84
C TYR A 24 -0.33 -0.41 11.35
N GLY A 25 0.39 -1.44 11.79
CA GLY A 25 0.60 -1.77 13.19
C GLY A 25 -0.11 -3.06 13.62
N PRO A 26 0.33 -3.67 14.74
CA PRO A 26 -0.11 -5.01 15.16
C PRO A 26 -1.57 -5.09 15.63
N SER A 27 -2.25 -3.96 15.80
CA SER A 27 -3.66 -3.88 16.22
C SER A 27 -4.64 -3.77 15.04
N THR A 28 -4.15 -3.64 13.82
CA THR A 28 -4.99 -3.50 12.62
C THR A 28 -5.77 -4.78 12.34
N ILE A 29 -5.10 -5.92 12.39
CA ILE A 29 -5.74 -7.23 12.31
C ILE A 29 -5.39 -8.06 13.54
N THR A 30 -6.42 -8.52 14.25
CA THR A 30 -6.28 -9.43 15.39
C THR A 30 -7.02 -10.74 15.14
N LEU A 31 -6.45 -11.85 15.60
CA LEU A 31 -7.04 -13.18 15.46
C LEU A 31 -8.16 -13.37 16.49
N THR A 32 -9.22 -14.06 16.08
CA THR A 32 -10.31 -14.41 17.01
C THR A 32 -10.17 -15.85 17.49
N SER A 33 -10.33 -16.06 18.80
CA SER A 33 -10.26 -17.40 19.43
C SER A 33 -11.50 -18.26 19.21
N SER A 34 -12.50 -17.79 18.44
CA SER A 34 -13.77 -18.50 18.29
C SER A 34 -13.65 -19.68 17.32
N SER A 35 -14.19 -20.83 17.75
CA SER A 35 -14.31 -22.04 16.96
C SER A 35 -15.04 -21.79 15.63
N PRO A 36 -14.65 -22.48 14.55
CA PRO A 36 -15.28 -22.31 13.23
C PRO A 36 -16.79 -22.53 13.33
N ARG A 37 -17.58 -21.53 12.90
CA ARG A 37 -19.02 -21.70 12.71
C ARG A 37 -19.24 -22.55 11.47
N ALA A 38 -19.36 -23.86 11.68
CA ALA A 38 -19.56 -24.86 10.63
C ALA A 38 -20.75 -24.54 9.69
N GLU A 39 -21.74 -23.79 10.16
CA GLU A 39 -22.93 -23.40 9.40
C GLU A 39 -22.67 -22.35 8.29
N LEU A 40 -21.52 -21.65 8.30
CA LEU A 40 -21.22 -20.56 7.36
C LEU A 40 -20.07 -20.86 6.38
N ALA A 41 -19.54 -22.09 6.37
CA ALA A 41 -18.32 -22.45 5.63
C ALA A 41 -17.11 -21.54 5.93
N VAL A 42 -17.09 -20.94 7.13
CA VAL A 42 -16.00 -20.08 7.62
C VAL A 42 -15.06 -20.93 8.48
N LYS A 43 -13.80 -21.00 8.07
CA LYS A 43 -12.73 -21.73 8.76
C LYS A 43 -11.87 -20.81 9.63
N HIS A 44 -11.61 -19.59 9.18
CA HIS A 44 -10.80 -18.60 9.91
C HIS A 44 -11.60 -17.33 10.10
N THR A 45 -11.43 -16.68 11.25
CA THR A 45 -12.05 -15.38 11.55
C THR A 45 -11.02 -14.41 12.12
N ILE A 46 -11.11 -13.15 11.70
CA ILE A 46 -10.25 -12.07 12.18
C ILE A 46 -11.11 -10.86 12.58
N ILE A 47 -10.57 -10.02 13.44
CA ILE A 47 -11.09 -8.68 13.68
C ILE A 47 -10.21 -7.69 12.91
N LEU A 48 -10.82 -6.97 11.99
CA LEU A 48 -10.22 -5.87 11.24
C LEU A 48 -10.61 -4.54 11.89
N THR A 49 -9.62 -3.72 12.23
CA THR A 49 -9.79 -2.33 12.64
C THR A 49 -9.24 -1.44 11.54
N ILE A 50 -10.05 -0.50 11.06
CA ILE A 50 -9.62 0.44 10.02
C ILE A 50 -8.79 1.56 10.68
N PRO A 51 -7.54 1.83 10.24
CA PRO A 51 -6.63 2.76 10.90
C PRO A 51 -7.22 4.16 11.15
N SER A 52 -7.90 4.74 10.16
CA SER A 52 -8.55 6.06 10.30
C SER A 52 -9.87 6.05 11.08
N HIS A 53 -10.34 4.87 11.52
CA HIS A 53 -11.64 4.65 12.16
C HIS A 53 -11.56 3.64 13.32
N GLU A 54 -10.62 3.85 14.24
CA GLU A 54 -10.37 2.95 15.39
C GLU A 54 -11.58 2.74 16.34
N THR A 55 -12.61 3.57 16.23
CA THR A 55 -13.83 3.46 17.05
C THR A 55 -14.70 2.26 16.68
N VAL A 56 -14.50 1.69 15.49
CA VAL A 56 -15.24 0.55 14.96
C VAL A 56 -14.30 -0.54 14.49
N SER A 57 -14.71 -1.79 14.66
CA SER A 57 -13.98 -2.95 14.15
C SER A 57 -14.95 -3.99 13.63
N PHE A 58 -14.48 -4.83 12.72
CA PHE A 58 -15.32 -5.71 11.92
C PHE A 58 -14.83 -7.15 12.02
N LEU A 59 -15.78 -8.07 12.19
CA LEU A 59 -15.50 -9.49 12.18
C LEU A 59 -15.56 -9.99 10.73
N LEU A 60 -14.43 -10.46 10.20
CA LEU A 60 -14.33 -11.05 8.88
C LEU A 60 -14.16 -12.56 9.00
N GLY A 61 -14.81 -13.30 8.10
CA GLY A 61 -14.71 -14.75 7.98
C GLY A 61 -14.14 -15.17 6.64
N PHE A 62 -13.31 -16.21 6.66
CA PHE A 62 -12.63 -16.76 5.50
C PHE A 62 -12.93 -18.25 5.36
N GLY A 63 -13.20 -18.70 4.14
CA GLY A 63 -13.23 -20.12 3.81
C GLY A 63 -11.82 -20.70 3.74
N SER A 64 -11.71 -22.03 3.73
CA SER A 64 -10.42 -22.72 3.58
C SER A 64 -9.68 -22.40 2.29
N ASN A 65 -10.42 -21.96 1.26
CA ASN A 65 -9.94 -21.79 -0.10
C ASN A 65 -9.56 -20.33 -0.41
N TYR A 66 -9.66 -19.41 0.55
CA TYR A 66 -9.12 -18.06 0.37
C TYR A 66 -7.68 -18.13 -0.15
N PRO A 67 -7.27 -17.33 -1.17
CA PRO A 67 -8.01 -16.23 -1.80
C PRO A 67 -8.91 -16.58 -3.00
N THR A 68 -9.08 -17.86 -3.34
CA THR A 68 -10.00 -18.28 -4.44
C THR A 68 -11.48 -18.13 -4.08
N THR A 69 -11.79 -17.87 -2.80
CA THR A 69 -13.12 -17.44 -2.35
C THR A 69 -13.00 -16.10 -1.63
N PRO A 70 -14.00 -15.21 -1.74
CA PRO A 70 -13.95 -13.91 -1.09
C PRO A 70 -14.04 -14.03 0.44
N PRO A 71 -13.49 -13.07 1.19
CA PRO A 71 -13.79 -12.93 2.60
C PRO A 71 -15.26 -12.53 2.79
N ARG A 72 -15.79 -12.70 3.99
CA ARG A 72 -17.16 -12.33 4.33
C ARG A 72 -17.18 -11.44 5.56
N VAL A 73 -17.85 -10.29 5.47
CA VAL A 73 -18.10 -9.45 6.64
C VAL A 73 -19.23 -10.09 7.44
N LEU A 74 -18.91 -10.59 8.63
CA LEU A 74 -19.86 -11.26 9.53
C LEU A 74 -20.63 -10.26 10.40
N GLY A 75 -20.12 -9.03 10.52
CA GLY A 75 -20.74 -7.92 11.23
C GLY A 75 -19.72 -7.09 12.04
N PRO A 76 -20.20 -6.10 12.81
CA PRO A 76 -19.33 -5.32 13.68
C PRO A 76 -18.84 -6.17 14.86
N ALA A 77 -17.53 -6.16 15.09
CA ALA A 77 -16.89 -6.68 16.30
C ALA A 77 -16.92 -5.64 17.45
N SER A 78 -16.81 -4.35 17.09
CA SER A 78 -17.10 -3.22 17.97
C SER A 78 -18.05 -2.25 17.26
N SER A 79 -19.04 -1.75 17.98
CA SER A 79 -19.97 -0.74 17.48
C SER A 79 -19.65 0.58 18.17
N GLY A 80 -19.29 1.60 17.39
CA GLY A 80 -19.08 2.97 17.86
C GLY A 80 -20.39 3.62 18.31
N ALA A 81 -20.76 4.75 17.71
CA ALA A 81 -22.05 5.38 17.97
C ALA A 81 -23.23 4.47 17.55
N ARG A 82 -24.41 4.72 18.11
CA ARG A 82 -25.60 3.87 17.92
C ARG A 82 -25.97 3.75 16.42
N GLY A 83 -25.82 2.55 15.86
CA GLY A 83 -26.13 2.24 14.46
C GLY A 83 -24.98 2.43 13.47
N GLU A 84 -23.85 2.99 13.92
CA GLU A 84 -22.67 3.25 13.09
C GLU A 84 -21.97 1.95 12.65
N GLY A 85 -21.78 1.00 13.57
CA GLY A 85 -21.10 -0.27 13.28
C GLY A 85 -21.80 -1.11 12.21
N LYS A 86 -23.14 -1.13 12.18
CA LYS A 86 -23.90 -1.86 11.14
C LYS A 86 -23.74 -1.20 9.78
N ARG A 87 -23.89 0.13 9.72
CA ARG A 87 -23.76 0.89 8.47
C ARG A 87 -22.37 0.68 7.84
N TYR A 88 -21.31 0.80 8.64
CA TYR A 88 -19.96 0.59 8.13
C TYR A 88 -19.69 -0.88 7.78
N ALA A 89 -20.31 -1.84 8.46
CA ALA A 89 -20.20 -3.25 8.08
C ALA A 89 -20.86 -3.53 6.72
N ASP A 90 -22.01 -2.93 6.43
CA ASP A 90 -22.68 -3.06 5.12
C ASP A 90 -21.79 -2.48 4.01
N ILE A 91 -21.18 -1.31 4.24
CA ILE A 91 -20.24 -0.68 3.30
C ILE A 91 -19.00 -1.53 3.09
N LEU A 92 -18.46 -2.11 4.17
CA LEU A 92 -17.30 -2.98 4.10
C LEU A 92 -17.62 -4.23 3.28
N ALA A 93 -18.83 -4.79 3.40
CA ALA A 93 -19.28 -5.91 2.59
C ALA A 93 -19.33 -5.56 1.09
N ASP A 94 -19.89 -4.40 0.73
CA ASP A 94 -19.86 -3.89 -0.65
C ASP A 94 -18.42 -3.69 -1.15
N SER A 95 -17.52 -3.25 -0.26
CA SER A 95 -16.11 -2.99 -0.58
C SER A 95 -15.39 -4.31 -0.90
N VAL A 96 -15.68 -5.39 -0.15
CA VAL A 96 -15.17 -6.74 -0.46
C VAL A 96 -15.57 -7.16 -1.87
N GLU A 97 -16.83 -7.01 -2.27
CA GLU A 97 -17.29 -7.41 -3.60
C GLU A 97 -16.61 -6.64 -4.74
N ARG A 98 -16.17 -5.41 -4.45
CA ARG A 98 -15.51 -4.54 -5.43
C ARG A 98 -14.03 -4.85 -5.60
N VAL A 99 -13.32 -5.08 -4.49
CA VAL A 99 -11.85 -5.21 -4.49
C VAL A 99 -11.40 -6.65 -4.66
N TRP A 100 -12.24 -7.64 -4.33
CA TRP A 100 -11.87 -9.03 -4.43
C TRP A 100 -11.83 -9.51 -5.88
N THR A 101 -10.75 -10.22 -6.22
CA THR A 101 -10.60 -10.95 -7.48
C THR A 101 -10.19 -12.38 -7.17
N GLU A 102 -10.75 -13.35 -7.89
CA GLU A 102 -10.47 -14.77 -7.67
C GLU A 102 -8.96 -15.07 -7.71
N GLY A 103 -8.47 -15.71 -6.64
CA GLY A 103 -7.07 -16.12 -6.52
C GLY A 103 -6.12 -15.00 -6.10
N SER A 104 -6.63 -13.81 -5.77
CA SER A 104 -5.84 -12.69 -5.26
C SER A 104 -6.27 -12.30 -3.85
N VAL A 105 -5.29 -12.09 -2.96
CA VAL A 105 -5.55 -11.55 -1.63
C VAL A 105 -5.97 -10.08 -1.73
N CYS A 106 -6.78 -9.57 -0.80
CA CYS A 106 -7.51 -8.32 -1.01
C CYS A 106 -7.74 -7.48 0.27
N LEU A 107 -7.17 -7.84 1.42
CA LEU A 107 -7.39 -7.12 2.69
C LEU A 107 -6.79 -5.72 2.67
N TYR A 108 -5.67 -5.52 1.97
CA TYR A 108 -5.11 -4.18 1.79
C TYR A 108 -6.07 -3.28 1.00
N ASP A 109 -6.52 -3.76 -0.16
CA ASP A 109 -7.39 -3.00 -1.06
C ASP A 109 -8.75 -2.74 -0.39
N LEU A 110 -9.21 -3.70 0.42
CA LEU A 110 -10.38 -3.54 1.28
C LEU A 110 -10.21 -2.42 2.31
N ILE A 111 -9.05 -2.32 2.97
CA ILE A 111 -8.78 -1.24 3.94
C ILE A 111 -8.80 0.12 3.23
N VAL A 112 -8.13 0.22 2.07
CA VAL A 112 -8.05 1.47 1.31
C VAL A 112 -9.42 1.94 0.81
N ASP A 113 -10.20 1.06 0.15
CA ASP A 113 -11.56 1.39 -0.33
C ASP A 113 -12.49 1.73 0.85
N ALA A 114 -12.39 0.99 1.97
CA ALA A 114 -13.18 1.28 3.15
C ALA A 114 -12.84 2.64 3.79
N GLU A 115 -11.56 3.01 3.88
CA GLU A 115 -11.15 4.30 4.45
C GLU A 115 -11.72 5.48 3.66
N GLU A 116 -11.60 5.44 2.34
CA GLU A 116 -12.14 6.47 1.46
C GLU A 116 -13.65 6.62 1.66
N ARG A 117 -14.40 5.51 1.58
CA ARG A 117 -15.86 5.51 1.72
C ARG A 117 -16.33 5.90 3.12
N PHE A 118 -15.59 5.51 4.16
CA PHE A 118 -15.93 5.91 5.53
C PHE A 118 -15.71 7.41 5.73
N ASN A 119 -14.67 7.98 5.10
CA ASN A 119 -14.38 9.41 5.13
C ASN A 119 -15.44 10.23 4.39
N GLU A 120 -15.88 9.79 3.20
CA GLU A 120 -17.01 10.42 2.47
C GLU A 120 -18.26 10.53 3.34
N ILE A 121 -18.55 9.48 4.10
CA ILE A 121 -19.72 9.42 4.98
C ILE A 121 -19.58 10.35 6.18
N LYS A 122 -18.39 10.41 6.81
CA LYS A 122 -18.13 11.35 7.90
C LYS A 122 -18.24 12.79 7.40
N SER A 123 -17.71 13.08 6.21
CA SER A 123 -17.82 14.38 5.56
C SER A 123 -19.27 14.74 5.26
N ALA A 124 -20.06 13.83 4.69
CA ALA A 124 -21.49 14.06 4.42
C ALA A 124 -22.36 14.22 5.68
N GLN A 125 -21.92 13.68 6.84
CA GLN A 125 -22.56 13.92 8.13
C GLN A 125 -22.18 15.28 8.72
N ASN A 126 -20.94 15.70 8.57
CA ASN A 126 -20.45 17.01 9.01
C ASN A 126 -21.00 18.17 8.14
N GLU A 127 -21.23 17.94 6.85
CA GLU A 127 -21.86 18.93 5.95
C GLU A 127 -23.32 19.23 6.29
N LYS A 128 -24.02 18.34 7.03
CA LYS A 128 -25.37 18.64 7.55
C LYS A 128 -25.38 19.65 8.71
N GLU A 129 -24.23 20.02 9.28
CA GLU A 129 -24.12 21.02 10.37
C GLU A 129 -23.42 22.32 9.95
N LYS A 130 -22.95 22.46 8.70
CA LYS A 130 -22.34 23.70 8.19
C LYS A 130 -22.74 23.97 6.75
N ASN A 131 -23.83 24.72 6.56
CA ASN A 131 -24.13 25.36 5.28
C ASN A 131 -23.80 26.85 5.36
N ASP A 132 -22.72 27.28 4.71
CA ASP A 132 -22.69 28.54 3.94
C ASP A 132 -21.60 28.53 2.85
N ASN A 133 -22.05 28.77 1.61
CA ASN A 133 -21.37 29.31 0.40
C ASN A 133 -20.39 28.50 -0.49
N THR A 134 -20.98 27.97 -1.59
CA THR A 134 -20.72 28.15 -3.05
C THR A 134 -19.33 27.96 -3.72
N LEU A 135 -19.22 26.89 -4.53
CA LEU A 135 -18.91 26.72 -6.00
C LEU A 135 -17.99 27.70 -6.78
N PRO A 136 -17.53 27.39 -8.03
CA PRO A 136 -16.89 26.18 -8.62
C PRO A 136 -15.67 26.56 -9.52
N ILE A 137 -14.83 25.61 -9.99
CA ILE A 137 -13.84 25.89 -11.06
C ILE A 137 -13.82 24.79 -12.14
N ASP A 138 -13.87 25.28 -13.39
CA ASP A 138 -13.91 24.64 -14.71
C ASP A 138 -12.60 23.95 -15.14
N GLU A 139 -12.75 22.92 -15.98
CA GLU A 139 -11.80 22.39 -16.99
C GLU A 139 -12.03 23.15 -18.32
N PRO A 140 -11.02 23.36 -19.21
CA PRO A 140 -10.77 22.36 -20.27
C PRO A 140 -9.33 22.29 -20.90
N SER A 141 -8.94 21.07 -21.30
CA SER A 141 -8.44 20.62 -22.64
C SER A 141 -7.08 21.06 -23.27
N THR A 142 -6.22 20.04 -23.50
CA THR A 142 -5.60 19.52 -24.76
C THR A 142 -4.62 20.33 -25.66
N SER A 143 -3.61 19.58 -26.18
CA SER A 143 -2.69 19.77 -27.35
C SER A 143 -1.22 20.08 -26.97
N THR A 144 -0.14 19.53 -27.56
CA THR A 144 0.13 18.76 -28.80
C THR A 144 1.53 18.12 -28.69
N LEU A 145 1.75 16.97 -29.35
CA LEU A 145 3.04 16.29 -29.51
C LEU A 145 3.86 16.87 -30.67
N GLU A 146 5.19 16.98 -30.51
CA GLU A 146 6.23 16.97 -31.55
C GLU A 146 7.60 16.88 -30.83
N GLU A 147 8.28 15.73 -30.80
CA GLU A 147 9.20 15.11 -31.77
C GLU A 147 10.67 15.21 -31.32
N LYS A 148 11.33 14.05 -31.43
CA LYS A 148 12.60 13.65 -30.81
C LYS A 148 13.78 14.31 -31.51
N ASP A 149 14.75 14.77 -30.72
CA ASP A 149 16.14 14.63 -31.16
C ASP A 149 17.15 14.42 -30.02
N MET A 150 18.18 13.67 -30.39
CA MET A 150 18.93 12.71 -29.59
C MET A 150 20.08 13.33 -28.78
N HIS A 151 19.77 14.31 -27.92
CA HIS A 151 20.69 14.92 -26.94
C HIS A 151 19.93 15.54 -25.74
N SER A 152 18.94 14.89 -25.13
CA SER A 152 18.10 15.57 -24.11
C SER A 152 17.36 14.69 -23.10
N LEU A 153 18.07 13.99 -22.19
CA LEU A 153 17.41 13.60 -20.92
C LEU A 153 17.32 14.76 -19.91
N GLY A 154 17.70 15.98 -20.30
CA GLY A 154 17.50 17.20 -19.51
C GLY A 154 18.19 17.23 -18.15
N LEU A 155 19.05 16.26 -17.85
CA LEU A 155 19.78 16.11 -16.60
C LEU A 155 21.27 16.33 -16.85
N ALA A 156 21.84 17.36 -16.21
CA ALA A 156 23.27 17.65 -16.31
C ALA A 156 24.14 16.66 -15.52
N THR A 157 23.54 15.93 -14.57
CA THR A 157 24.20 14.95 -13.69
C THR A 157 23.24 13.77 -13.44
N PRO A 158 23.76 12.55 -13.18
CA PRO A 158 22.91 11.41 -12.85
C PRO A 158 22.11 11.68 -11.57
N PRO A 159 20.89 11.15 -11.44
CA PRO A 159 20.09 11.35 -10.24
C PRO A 159 20.84 10.86 -8.98
N PRO A 160 20.71 11.55 -7.83
CA PRO A 160 21.39 11.20 -6.59
C PRO A 160 20.67 10.03 -5.88
N TRP A 161 20.67 8.86 -6.50
CA TRP A 161 20.00 7.68 -5.98
C TRP A 161 20.64 7.19 -4.67
N VAL A 162 19.81 7.10 -3.63
CA VAL A 162 20.10 6.30 -2.44
C VAL A 162 19.56 4.90 -2.68
N ILE A 163 20.42 3.89 -2.51
CA ILE A 163 20.11 2.50 -2.86
C ILE A 163 19.98 1.68 -1.57
N SER A 164 18.93 0.85 -1.49
CA SER A 164 18.76 -0.12 -0.40
C SER A 164 19.79 -1.24 -0.47
N ASP A 165 19.90 -2.04 0.60
CA ASP A 165 20.54 -3.34 0.48
C ASP A 165 19.68 -4.24 -0.42
N ALA A 166 20.34 -5.18 -1.12
CA ALA A 166 19.65 -6.16 -1.94
C ALA A 166 18.98 -7.20 -1.05
N ILE A 167 17.66 -7.31 -1.11
CA ILE A 167 16.89 -8.34 -0.40
C ILE A 167 16.70 -9.51 -1.36
N THR A 168 17.11 -10.71 -0.95
CA THR A 168 16.93 -11.93 -1.74
C THR A 168 15.93 -12.85 -1.05
N GLU A 169 14.85 -13.21 -1.74
CA GLU A 169 13.82 -14.11 -1.24
C GLU A 169 13.39 -15.07 -2.35
N LYS A 170 13.35 -16.38 -2.05
CA LYS A 170 13.02 -17.44 -3.03
C LYS A 170 13.71 -17.24 -4.41
N LYS A 171 15.00 -16.86 -4.39
CA LYS A 171 15.87 -16.50 -5.55
C LYS A 171 15.50 -15.22 -6.30
N SER A 172 14.39 -14.57 -5.96
CA SER A 172 14.09 -13.23 -6.43
C SER A 172 14.93 -12.21 -5.67
N VAL A 173 15.42 -11.20 -6.36
CA VAL A 173 16.23 -10.12 -5.78
C VAL A 173 15.46 -8.82 -5.89
N PHE A 174 15.50 -8.00 -4.84
CA PHE A 174 14.82 -6.71 -4.76
C PHE A 174 15.82 -5.63 -4.35
N VAL A 175 15.79 -4.50 -5.07
CA VAL A 175 16.60 -3.32 -4.76
C VAL A 175 15.73 -2.08 -4.94
N ALA A 176 15.65 -1.25 -3.90
CA ALA A 176 14.98 0.03 -3.96
C ALA A 176 15.98 1.17 -4.20
N ARG A 177 15.54 2.19 -4.94
CA ARG A 177 16.26 3.43 -5.18
C ARG A 177 15.35 4.59 -4.79
N ALA A 178 15.85 5.51 -4.00
CA ALA A 178 15.13 6.69 -3.56
C ALA A 178 15.93 7.96 -3.86
N ALA A 179 15.27 9.03 -4.31
CA ALA A 179 15.91 10.32 -4.55
C ALA A 179 14.93 11.46 -4.32
N THR A 180 15.43 12.62 -3.85
CA THR A 180 14.61 13.83 -3.74
C THR A 180 14.27 14.39 -5.10
N VAL A 181 13.04 14.89 -5.26
CA VAL A 181 12.53 15.51 -6.48
C VAL A 181 11.76 16.77 -6.11
N GLU A 182 11.96 17.85 -6.85
CA GLU A 182 11.30 19.14 -6.61
C GLU A 182 10.06 19.32 -7.51
N SER A 183 9.89 18.45 -8.51
CA SER A 183 8.74 18.49 -9.41
C SER A 183 8.45 17.11 -10.01
N LYS A 184 7.23 16.94 -10.53
CA LYS A 184 6.81 15.73 -11.22
C LYS A 184 7.69 15.43 -12.43
N GLU A 185 8.02 16.46 -13.22
CA GLU A 185 8.84 16.34 -14.42
C GLU A 185 10.27 15.89 -14.08
N GLN A 186 10.77 16.23 -12.89
CA GLN A 186 12.06 15.74 -12.41
C GLN A 186 11.99 14.25 -12.06
N ALA A 187 10.91 13.80 -11.42
CA ALA A 187 10.69 12.39 -11.12
C ALA A 187 10.58 11.54 -12.39
N GLU A 188 9.85 12.00 -13.40
CA GLU A 188 9.73 11.36 -14.71
C GLU A 188 11.11 11.24 -15.39
N LYS A 189 11.91 12.31 -15.41
CA LYS A 189 13.28 12.27 -15.94
C LYS A 189 14.19 11.30 -15.19
N TYR A 190 14.03 11.18 -13.87
CA TYR A 190 14.80 10.24 -13.06
C TYR A 190 14.44 8.80 -13.40
N LEU A 191 13.14 8.52 -13.58
CA LEU A 191 12.66 7.22 -14.02
C LEU A 191 13.15 6.88 -15.44
N ASP A 192 13.06 7.82 -16.38
CA ASP A 192 13.56 7.65 -17.75
C ASP A 192 15.07 7.34 -17.77
N HIS A 193 15.85 8.07 -16.96
CA HIS A 193 17.28 7.80 -16.81
C HIS A 193 17.54 6.41 -16.25
N LEU A 194 16.80 5.98 -15.23
CA LEU A 194 16.93 4.65 -14.63
C LEU A 194 16.58 3.55 -15.65
N LEU A 195 15.46 3.68 -16.36
CA LEU A 195 15.07 2.74 -17.41
C LEU A 195 16.09 2.69 -18.54
N ALA A 196 16.63 3.83 -18.98
CA ALA A 196 17.64 3.87 -20.04
C ALA A 196 18.97 3.22 -19.62
N THR A 197 19.36 3.37 -18.35
CA THR A 197 20.61 2.79 -17.82
C THR A 197 20.48 1.29 -17.54
N GLU A 198 19.39 0.86 -16.92
CA GLU A 198 19.11 -0.56 -16.65
C GLU A 198 18.83 -1.34 -17.93
N LYS A 199 18.12 -0.75 -18.91
CA LYS A 199 17.91 -1.39 -20.23
C LYS A 199 19.21 -1.62 -20.98
N LYS A 200 20.25 -0.80 -20.75
CA LYS A 200 21.59 -1.03 -21.31
C LYS A 200 22.33 -2.18 -20.63
N GLN A 201 22.04 -2.45 -19.36
CA GLN A 201 22.52 -3.63 -18.63
C GLN A 201 21.70 -4.90 -18.96
N SER A 202 20.40 -4.73 -19.25
CA SER A 202 19.51 -5.78 -19.74
C SER A 202 19.60 -6.01 -21.25
N SER A 203 20.34 -5.20 -22.02
CA SER A 203 20.52 -5.40 -23.47
C SER A 203 21.38 -6.62 -23.83
N ASN A 204 21.59 -7.52 -22.87
CA ASN A 204 22.01 -8.90 -23.11
C ASN A 204 20.83 -9.90 -23.14
N ASP A 205 19.59 -9.47 -22.89
CA ASP A 205 18.36 -10.23 -23.13
C ASP A 205 17.16 -9.30 -23.41
N GLN A 206 16.53 -9.54 -24.56
CA GLN A 206 15.44 -8.77 -25.21
C GLN A 206 14.19 -8.61 -24.31
N GLN A 207 13.25 -7.66 -24.47
CA GLN A 207 12.59 -7.13 -25.67
C GLN A 207 11.68 -5.93 -25.29
N GLN A 208 11.40 -4.99 -26.21
CA GLN A 208 10.52 -3.81 -26.01
C GLN A 208 9.10 -4.03 -26.52
N GLN A 209 8.10 -3.31 -25.98
CA GLN A 209 6.90 -2.88 -26.73
C GLN A 209 6.53 -1.41 -26.43
N PRO A 210 6.05 -0.61 -27.42
CA PRO A 210 5.75 0.81 -27.21
C PRO A 210 4.24 1.14 -27.16
N GLY A 211 3.87 2.08 -26.28
CA GLY A 211 2.90 3.15 -26.59
C GLY A 211 1.60 3.21 -25.78
N ARG A 212 1.43 4.26 -24.96
CA ARG A 212 0.39 5.32 -25.09
C ARG A 212 0.46 6.33 -23.94
N ASP A 213 0.40 7.62 -24.30
CA ASP A 213 0.22 8.75 -23.37
C ASP A 213 -1.22 8.85 -22.85
N THR A 214 -1.36 9.11 -21.55
CA THR A 214 -2.41 9.94 -20.92
C THR A 214 -1.91 10.38 -19.53
N VAL A 215 -2.47 11.40 -18.91
CA VAL A 215 -2.06 11.89 -17.58
C VAL A 215 -2.24 10.79 -16.53
N VAL A 216 -1.16 10.30 -15.91
CA VAL A 216 -1.22 9.20 -14.93
C VAL A 216 -0.45 9.55 -13.64
N GLN A 217 -1.03 9.23 -12.49
CA GLN A 217 -0.28 8.73 -11.32
C GLN A 217 0.19 7.32 -11.72
N ASP A 218 1.25 7.26 -12.54
CA ASP A 218 1.64 6.04 -13.24
C ASP A 218 2.33 5.08 -12.28
N PHE A 219 1.55 4.15 -11.73
CA PHE A 219 2.09 2.90 -11.21
C PHE A 219 2.19 1.96 -12.41
N ASP A 220 3.25 2.11 -13.20
CA ASP A 220 3.63 1.11 -14.19
C ASP A 220 4.11 -0.13 -13.44
N ASP A 221 3.14 -0.98 -13.07
CA ASP A 221 3.40 -2.12 -12.23
C ASP A 221 4.27 -3.18 -12.95
N ASP A 222 4.61 -3.11 -14.25
CA ASP A 222 5.49 -4.08 -14.97
C ASP A 222 5.27 -5.58 -14.59
N GLY A 223 4.00 -5.96 -14.32
CA GLY A 223 3.60 -7.29 -13.84
C GLY A 223 3.43 -7.48 -12.32
N GLU A 224 3.74 -6.47 -11.51
CA GLU A 224 3.63 -6.34 -10.06
C GLU A 224 2.38 -5.57 -9.62
N THR A 225 1.21 -5.93 -10.16
CA THR A 225 -0.07 -5.24 -9.90
C THR A 225 -0.31 -4.96 -8.42
N ALA A 226 -0.73 -3.74 -8.07
CA ALA A 226 -1.05 -3.23 -6.73
C ALA A 226 0.15 -2.93 -5.81
N ALA A 227 1.39 -3.00 -6.30
CA ALA A 227 2.57 -2.61 -5.52
C ALA A 227 2.64 -1.09 -5.33
N GLY A 228 2.24 -0.35 -6.37
CA GLY A 228 2.27 1.10 -6.39
C GLY A 228 1.56 1.81 -5.24
N GLY A 229 0.25 1.57 -5.10
CA GLY A 229 -0.56 2.18 -4.04
C GLY A 229 -0.04 1.84 -2.63
N ARG A 230 0.50 0.62 -2.44
CA ARG A 230 1.12 0.16 -1.18
C ARG A 230 2.39 0.94 -0.85
N LEU A 231 3.23 1.16 -1.86
CA LEU A 231 4.47 1.92 -1.72
C LEU A 231 4.20 3.39 -1.41
N LEU A 232 3.22 4.01 -2.08
CA LEU A 232 2.82 5.38 -1.79
C LEU A 232 2.28 5.52 -0.37
N HIS A 233 1.42 4.59 0.06
CA HIS A 233 0.89 4.61 1.42
C HIS A 233 1.99 4.46 2.48
N LEU A 234 2.99 3.61 2.25
CA LEU A 234 4.18 3.51 3.10
C LEU A 234 4.88 4.87 3.24
N MET A 235 5.07 5.60 2.14
CA MET A 235 5.71 6.92 2.16
C MET A 235 4.89 7.94 2.95
N GLN A 236 3.56 7.93 2.82
CA GLN A 236 2.65 8.77 3.59
C GLN A 236 2.76 8.47 5.09
N LEU A 237 2.77 7.20 5.49
CA LEU A 237 2.95 6.79 6.89
C LEU A 237 4.30 7.22 7.47
N MET A 238 5.33 7.26 6.63
CA MET A 238 6.67 7.74 7.01
C MET A 238 6.81 9.27 6.97
N ASP A 239 5.74 10.00 6.62
CA ASP A 239 5.73 11.46 6.41
C ASP A 239 6.84 11.92 5.43
N VAL A 240 7.08 11.10 4.40
CA VAL A 240 8.07 11.36 3.34
C VAL A 240 7.38 12.06 2.17
N TRP A 241 7.88 13.24 1.83
CA TRP A 241 7.40 14.07 0.72
C TRP A 241 8.55 14.41 -0.21
N ASP A 242 8.23 14.81 -1.45
CA ASP A 242 9.22 15.30 -2.43
C ASP A 242 10.34 14.28 -2.71
N VAL A 243 9.98 12.99 -2.71
CA VAL A 243 10.89 11.86 -2.97
C VAL A 243 10.26 10.95 -4.01
N VAL A 244 11.06 10.47 -4.96
CA VAL A 244 10.71 9.38 -5.86
C VAL A 244 11.35 8.09 -5.35
N VAL A 245 10.57 7.01 -5.29
CA VAL A 245 11.06 5.68 -4.92
C VAL A 245 10.75 4.71 -6.05
N VAL A 246 11.76 3.96 -6.49
CA VAL A 246 11.64 2.92 -7.50
C VAL A 246 12.18 1.62 -6.92
N VAL A 247 11.38 0.56 -6.94
CA VAL A 247 11.80 -0.78 -6.50
C VAL A 247 11.95 -1.67 -7.72
N THR A 248 13.17 -2.15 -7.97
CA THR A 248 13.45 -3.12 -9.03
C THR A 248 13.44 -4.51 -8.45
N ARG A 249 12.69 -5.42 -9.09
CA ARG A 249 12.68 -6.84 -8.77
C ARG A 249 13.25 -7.65 -9.94
N TRP A 250 14.16 -8.58 -9.65
CA TRP A 250 14.59 -9.62 -10.58
C TRP A 250 13.88 -10.94 -10.22
N TYR A 251 13.22 -11.57 -11.20
CA TYR A 251 12.45 -12.79 -10.98
C TYR A 251 13.37 -14.01 -10.79
N GLY A 252 13.19 -14.73 -9.68
CA GLY A 252 14.00 -15.88 -9.30
C GLY A 252 13.55 -17.25 -9.83
N GLY A 253 12.50 -17.29 -10.65
CA GLY A 253 11.89 -18.54 -11.11
C GLY A 253 10.73 -19.05 -10.25
N VAL A 254 10.42 -18.39 -9.12
CA VAL A 254 9.35 -18.77 -8.18
C VAL A 254 8.36 -17.62 -7.99
N LYS A 255 7.06 -17.91 -8.10
CA LYS A 255 6.00 -16.96 -7.78
C LYS A 255 5.98 -16.70 -6.27
N LEU A 256 6.18 -15.45 -5.88
CA LEU A 256 6.19 -15.01 -4.49
C LEU A 256 4.80 -14.72 -3.94
N GLY A 257 3.77 -14.67 -4.79
CA GLY A 257 2.42 -14.35 -4.32
C GLY A 257 2.39 -12.98 -3.63
N PRO A 258 1.56 -12.79 -2.59
CA PRO A 258 1.48 -11.55 -1.83
C PRO A 258 2.75 -11.17 -1.06
N ASP A 259 3.58 -12.13 -0.67
CA ASP A 259 4.82 -11.89 0.09
C ASP A 259 5.78 -10.89 -0.59
N ARG A 260 5.71 -10.81 -1.93
CA ARG A 260 6.48 -9.81 -2.70
C ARG A 260 6.24 -8.37 -2.24
N PHE A 261 5.03 -8.02 -1.80
CA PHE A 261 4.71 -6.67 -1.36
C PHE A 261 5.38 -6.32 -0.03
N ARG A 262 5.48 -7.29 0.89
CA ARG A 262 6.22 -7.13 2.15
C ARG A 262 7.69 -6.81 1.87
N ILE A 263 8.28 -7.50 0.90
CA ILE A 263 9.69 -7.32 0.52
C ILE A 263 9.91 -5.99 -0.20
N ILE A 264 9.00 -5.62 -1.12
CA ILE A 264 9.02 -4.32 -1.82
C ILE A 264 8.99 -3.17 -0.79
N ASN A 265 8.07 -3.25 0.17
CA ASN A 265 7.96 -2.24 1.23
C ASN A 265 9.19 -2.22 2.15
N ALA A 266 9.76 -3.37 2.48
CA ALA A 266 10.99 -3.46 3.27
C ALA A 266 12.19 -2.82 2.54
N ALA A 267 12.37 -3.12 1.25
CA ALA A 267 13.43 -2.53 0.44
C ALA A 267 13.25 -1.01 0.32
N ALA A 268 12.02 -0.55 0.05
CA ALA A 268 11.70 0.87 -0.02
C ALA A 268 11.99 1.60 1.29
N ARG A 269 11.53 1.05 2.43
CA ARG A 269 11.81 1.61 3.75
C ARG A 269 13.31 1.70 4.02
N ASP A 270 14.09 0.68 3.65
CA ASP A 270 15.54 0.70 3.83
C ASP A 270 16.20 1.82 3.01
N ALA A 271 15.84 1.99 1.73
CA ALA A 271 16.31 3.12 0.92
C ALA A 271 15.91 4.47 1.52
N LEU A 272 14.68 4.57 2.05
CA LEU A 272 14.17 5.80 2.63
C LEU A 272 14.91 6.21 3.92
N VAL A 273 15.16 5.25 4.80
CA VAL A 273 15.90 5.44 6.05
C VAL A 273 17.36 5.76 5.77
N LYS A 274 18.01 5.04 4.85
CA LYS A 274 19.40 5.33 4.43
C LYS A 274 19.55 6.71 3.82
N GLY A 275 18.50 7.18 3.13
CA GLY A 275 18.48 8.52 2.54
C GLY A 275 18.18 9.63 3.54
N GLY A 276 17.81 9.28 4.79
CA GLY A 276 17.44 10.25 5.81
C GLY A 276 16.18 11.04 5.44
N PHE A 277 15.28 10.45 4.66
CA PHE A 277 14.06 11.13 4.19
C PHE A 277 12.95 11.15 5.24
N GLU A 278 13.04 10.32 6.28
CA GLU A 278 12.13 10.37 7.42
C GLU A 278 12.38 11.63 8.26
N LYS A 279 11.31 12.33 8.68
CA LYS A 279 11.46 13.38 9.69
C LYS A 279 11.91 12.72 10.99
N ALA A 280 13.04 13.17 11.53
CA ALA A 280 13.48 12.77 12.85
C ALA A 280 12.37 13.06 13.86
N GLN A 281 11.66 12.02 14.32
CA GLN A 281 10.79 12.18 15.47
C GLN A 281 11.65 12.65 16.64
N SER A 282 11.41 13.89 17.06
CA SER A 282 12.03 14.51 18.22
C SER A 282 11.66 13.72 19.48
N THR A 283 12.42 12.67 19.76
CA THR A 283 12.40 12.02 21.08
C THR A 283 13.08 12.97 22.07
N GLU A 284 12.30 13.92 22.60
CA GLU A 284 12.69 14.70 23.78
C GLU A 284 12.86 13.73 24.96
N LYS A 285 14.08 13.18 25.11
CA LYS A 285 14.51 12.55 26.37
C LYS A 285 14.59 13.65 27.43
N GLY A 286 13.51 13.80 28.20
CA GLY A 286 13.45 14.60 29.41
C GLY A 286 14.57 14.24 30.39
N LYS A 287 15.66 15.00 30.33
CA LYS A 287 16.80 14.91 31.23
C LYS A 287 16.38 15.51 32.57
N LYS A 288 15.80 14.71 33.46
CA LYS A 288 15.54 15.12 34.86
C LYS A 288 16.88 15.34 35.58
N LYS A 289 17.38 16.57 35.50
CA LYS A 289 18.44 17.10 36.36
C LYS A 289 17.78 17.76 37.57
N GLY A 290 17.49 16.97 38.60
CA GLY A 290 17.14 17.47 39.92
C GLY A 290 18.39 17.46 40.80
N LYS A 291 19.06 18.61 40.90
CA LYS A 291 20.14 18.87 41.86
C LYS A 291 19.61 19.90 42.84
N LYS A 292 19.63 19.55 44.13
CA LYS A 292 20.03 20.33 45.31
C LYS A 292 19.15 20.00 46.51
#